data_AF-A0A3M1FKX2-F1
#
_entry.id   AF-A0A3M1FKX2-F1
#
_cell.length_a   1.000
_cell.length_b   1.000
_cell.length_c   1.000
_cell.angle_alpha   90.00
_cell.angle_beta   90.00
_cell.angle_gamma   90.00
#
_symmetry.space_group_name_H-M   'P 1'
#
loop_
_entity.id
_entity.type
_entity.pdbx_description
1 polymer ?
#
loop_
_entity_poly.entity_id
_entity_poly.type
_entity_poly.pdbx_seq_one_letter_code
_entity_poly.pdbx_strand_id
1 'polypeptide(L)'
;MEKPMIRTKRVSLWIPLLVGSLGYLLGFVGCSGGGSGEEASGAESFGGAESAVPQSAEGGSDTTESSGESGETSSPPDTDGDGLLDPEDNCPEVANPGQENHDFDAHGDACDNCPEENNE
;
A
#
# COMPACT_ATOMS: atom_id res chain seq x y z
N MET A 1 13.83 -72.85 -25.00
CA MET A 1 12.68 -72.38 -24.20
C MET A 1 13.18 -71.98 -22.83
N GLU A 2 12.42 -71.14 -22.14
CA GLU A 2 12.64 -70.57 -20.79
C GLU A 2 13.31 -69.19 -20.75
N LYS A 3 12.45 -68.17 -20.81
CA LYS A 3 12.70 -66.85 -20.23
C LYS A 3 12.48 -66.94 -18.72
N PRO A 4 13.37 -66.40 -17.87
CA PRO A 4 12.98 -65.92 -16.56
C PRO A 4 12.83 -64.40 -16.57
N MET A 5 11.59 -63.95 -16.39
CA MET A 5 11.24 -62.59 -16.02
C MET A 5 11.81 -62.29 -14.63
N ILE A 6 12.63 -61.24 -14.48
CA ILE A 6 12.99 -60.75 -13.14
C ILE A 6 12.89 -59.22 -13.08
N ARG A 7 11.69 -58.80 -12.65
CA ARG A 7 11.45 -57.83 -11.56
C ARG A 7 11.96 -56.39 -11.77
N THR A 8 11.05 -55.57 -12.28
CA THR A 8 10.99 -54.11 -12.07
C THR A 8 11.34 -53.75 -10.62
N LYS A 9 12.51 -53.12 -10.41
CA LYS A 9 12.77 -52.34 -9.19
C LYS A 9 12.37 -50.90 -9.46
N ARG A 10 11.37 -50.48 -8.70
CA ARG A 10 10.82 -49.14 -8.65
C ARG A 10 11.87 -48.15 -8.14
N VAL A 11 11.84 -46.97 -8.74
CA VAL A 11 11.98 -45.64 -8.10
C VAL A 11 13.28 -45.39 -7.34
N SER A 12 14.10 -44.52 -7.91
CA SER A 12 14.61 -43.36 -7.17
C SER A 12 15.19 -42.39 -8.19
N LEU A 13 14.35 -41.46 -8.68
CA LEU A 13 14.82 -40.22 -9.26
C LEU A 13 15.62 -39.48 -8.18
N TRP A 14 16.94 -39.51 -8.29
CA TRP A 14 17.81 -38.58 -7.58
C TRP A 14 17.83 -37.28 -8.38
N ILE A 15 16.84 -36.42 -8.15
CA ILE A 15 16.94 -35.00 -8.49
C ILE A 15 17.64 -34.34 -7.30
N PRO A 16 18.92 -33.97 -7.38
CA PRO A 16 19.54 -33.19 -6.32
C PRO A 16 18.86 -31.81 -6.25
N LEU A 17 18.07 -31.61 -5.19
CA LEU A 17 17.62 -30.32 -4.67
C LEU A 17 18.85 -29.45 -4.35
N LEU A 18 19.39 -28.78 -5.37
CA LEU A 18 20.47 -27.79 -5.22
C LEU A 18 20.01 -26.40 -5.69
N VAL A 19 18.73 -26.12 -5.50
CA VAL A 19 18.14 -24.78 -5.60
C VAL A 19 17.65 -24.38 -4.21
N GLY A 20 18.57 -23.95 -3.35
CA GLY A 20 18.17 -23.55 -2.00
C GLY A 20 19.24 -22.99 -1.07
N SER A 21 20.44 -22.66 -1.57
CA SER A 21 21.50 -22.11 -0.70
C SER A 21 22.19 -20.86 -1.26
N LEU A 22 21.74 -20.33 -2.41
CA LEU A 22 22.23 -19.07 -2.99
C LEU A 22 21.17 -17.96 -3.00
N GLY A 23 20.07 -18.14 -2.25
CA GLY A 23 19.04 -17.11 -2.05
C GLY A 23 19.24 -16.27 -0.78
N TYR A 24 20.25 -16.58 0.03
CA TYR A 24 20.45 -15.95 1.35
C TYR A 24 21.48 -14.81 1.36
N LEU A 25 22.02 -14.40 0.20
CA LEU A 25 22.97 -13.28 0.12
C LEU A 25 22.43 -12.04 -0.60
N LEU A 26 21.19 -12.09 -1.11
CA LEU A 26 20.53 -10.99 -1.83
C LEU A 26 19.04 -10.90 -1.47
N GLY A 27 18.72 -11.01 -0.18
CA GLY A 27 17.37 -10.76 0.36
C GLY A 27 17.55 -10.40 1.83
N PHE A 28 17.08 -9.28 2.36
CA PHE A 28 16.01 -8.38 1.97
C PHE A 28 16.48 -6.97 2.38
N VAL A 29 16.38 -5.94 1.52
CA VAL A 29 16.01 -4.62 2.08
C VAL A 29 14.54 -4.81 2.43
N GLY A 30 14.33 -5.37 3.61
CA GLY A 30 13.04 -5.61 4.22
C GLY A 30 13.14 -4.95 5.56
N CYS A 31 12.08 -4.22 5.91
CA CYS A 31 12.03 -3.54 7.18
C CYS A 31 12.39 -4.54 8.29
N SER A 32 13.49 -4.28 8.97
CA SER A 32 14.01 -5.20 10.00
C SER A 32 13.26 -4.92 11.29
N GLY A 33 11.98 -5.22 11.29
CA GLY A 33 11.15 -5.13 12.46
C GLY A 33 10.26 -6.36 12.57
N GLY A 34 10.03 -6.75 13.82
CA GLY A 34 9.49 -8.04 14.19
C GLY A 34 7.98 -7.95 14.39
N GLY A 35 7.22 -7.99 13.29
CA GLY A 35 5.78 -8.23 13.35
C GLY A 35 5.46 -9.67 13.78
N SER A 36 5.01 -9.85 15.02
CA SER A 36 4.32 -11.06 15.45
C SER A 36 2.93 -11.10 14.79
N GLY A 37 2.86 -11.65 13.58
CA GLY A 37 1.61 -11.91 12.88
C GLY A 37 0.97 -13.23 13.31
N GLU A 38 -0.06 -13.15 14.15
CA GLU A 38 -1.12 -14.14 14.45
C GLU A 38 -2.23 -13.27 15.09
N GLU A 39 -3.38 -12.95 14.50
CA GLU A 39 -4.39 -13.80 13.87
C GLU A 39 -5.33 -12.94 13.00
N ALA A 40 -5.78 -13.50 11.88
CA ALA A 40 -6.90 -13.00 11.10
C ALA A 40 -8.25 -13.33 11.78
N SER A 41 -9.11 -12.33 12.01
CA SER A 41 -10.58 -12.48 11.98
C SER A 41 -11.28 -11.15 12.26
N GLY A 42 -12.01 -10.61 11.28
CA GLY A 42 -12.84 -9.42 11.47
C GLY A 42 -13.56 -8.95 10.21
N ALA A 43 -14.05 -9.86 9.37
CA ALA A 43 -14.91 -9.51 8.25
C ALA A 43 -16.38 -9.50 8.69
N GLU A 44 -16.88 -8.40 9.27
CA GLU A 44 -18.32 -8.08 9.31
C GLU A 44 -18.62 -6.71 9.96
N SER A 45 -19.03 -5.73 9.15
CA SER A 45 -20.31 -5.00 9.31
C SER A 45 -20.32 -3.73 8.45
N PHE A 46 -20.60 -3.88 7.16
CA PHE A 46 -21.13 -2.81 6.34
C PHE A 46 -22.55 -2.48 6.82
N GLY A 47 -22.69 -1.40 7.58
CA GLY A 47 -23.96 -1.01 8.17
C GLY A 47 -24.05 0.47 8.50
N GLY A 48 -24.61 1.25 7.56
CA GLY A 48 -25.25 2.54 7.79
C GLY A 48 -24.29 3.74 7.83
N ALA A 49 -24.49 4.82 7.09
CA ALA A 49 -25.56 5.19 6.19
C ALA A 49 -24.99 6.15 5.15
N GLU A 50 -25.50 6.03 3.93
CA GLU A 50 -25.61 7.11 2.97
C GLU A 50 -25.88 8.47 3.67
N SER A 51 -24.84 9.26 3.88
CA SER A 51 -25.02 10.70 4.01
C SER A 51 -24.79 11.26 2.62
N ALA A 52 -25.85 11.17 1.82
CA ALA A 52 -25.97 11.93 0.60
C ALA A 52 -25.67 13.39 0.97
N VAL A 53 -24.48 13.86 0.60
CA VAL A 53 -24.20 15.29 0.54
C VAL A 53 -25.29 15.87 -0.36
N PRO A 54 -26.16 16.76 0.14
CA PRO A 54 -27.14 17.39 -0.72
C PRO A 54 -26.36 18.17 -1.77
N GLN A 55 -26.55 17.72 -3.01
CA GLN A 55 -26.18 18.41 -4.22
C GLN A 55 -26.98 19.71 -4.27
N SER A 56 -26.49 20.73 -3.57
CA SER A 56 -26.93 22.11 -3.74
C SER A 56 -26.24 22.67 -4.98
N ALA A 57 -26.68 22.18 -6.14
CA ALA A 57 -26.67 23.02 -7.32
C ALA A 57 -27.71 24.11 -7.07
N GLU A 58 -27.27 25.34 -6.81
CA GLU A 58 -27.70 26.55 -7.54
C GLU A 58 -27.07 27.80 -6.92
N GLY A 59 -26.21 28.48 -7.68
CA GLY A 59 -25.61 29.74 -7.23
C GLY A 59 -24.40 30.27 -7.99
N GLY A 60 -24.46 30.38 -9.33
CA GLY A 60 -23.73 31.44 -10.05
C GLY A 60 -22.32 31.11 -10.55
N SER A 61 -22.22 30.23 -11.55
CA SER A 61 -21.06 30.19 -12.46
C SER A 61 -21.27 31.18 -13.61
N ASP A 62 -21.19 32.49 -13.34
CA ASP A 62 -20.84 33.47 -14.38
C ASP A 62 -20.45 34.81 -13.75
N THR A 63 -19.16 34.96 -13.46
CA THR A 63 -18.47 36.22 -13.73
C THR A 63 -17.11 35.85 -14.32
N THR A 64 -17.05 35.74 -15.64
CA THR A 64 -15.82 36.11 -16.34
C THR A 64 -15.50 37.57 -16.04
N GLU A 65 -14.55 37.81 -15.14
CA GLU A 65 -13.63 38.93 -15.28
C GLU A 65 -12.20 38.38 -15.18
N SER A 66 -11.59 38.26 -16.35
CA SER A 66 -10.15 38.13 -16.48
C SER A 66 -9.50 39.40 -15.91
N SER A 67 -8.30 39.22 -15.35
CA SER A 67 -7.26 40.23 -15.08
C SER A 67 -7.11 40.64 -13.60
N GLY A 68 -6.26 39.88 -12.92
CA GLY A 68 -5.27 40.41 -11.98
C GLY A 68 -5.78 40.97 -10.66
N GLU A 69 -5.56 40.20 -9.59
CA GLU A 69 -5.08 40.82 -8.35
C GLU A 69 -4.20 39.78 -7.65
N SER A 70 -2.98 40.20 -7.34
CA SER A 70 -2.04 39.43 -6.54
C SER A 70 -2.55 39.48 -5.09
N GLY A 71 -3.52 38.62 -4.79
CA GLY A 71 -4.06 38.43 -3.45
C GLY A 71 -3.40 37.22 -2.83
N GLU A 72 -2.35 37.48 -2.04
CA GLU A 72 -1.71 36.54 -1.13
C GLU A 72 -2.75 35.90 -0.22
N THR A 73 -3.37 34.83 -0.69
CA THR A 73 -4.14 33.92 0.13
C THR A 73 -3.25 32.71 0.24
N SER A 74 -2.43 32.69 1.29
CA SER A 74 -1.48 31.61 1.59
C SER A 74 -2.23 30.33 1.98
N SER A 75 -3.06 29.80 1.08
CA SER A 75 -3.48 28.41 1.22
C SER A 75 -2.20 27.58 1.11
N PRO A 76 -1.96 26.66 2.06
CA PRO A 76 -0.84 25.75 1.92
C PRO A 76 -0.98 24.98 0.60
N PRO A 77 0.14 24.60 -0.03
CA PRO A 77 0.13 23.78 -1.24
C PRO A 77 -0.53 22.41 -0.97
N ASP A 78 -1.01 21.81 -2.05
CA ASP A 78 -1.36 20.40 -2.19
C ASP A 78 -0.50 19.94 -3.38
N THR A 79 0.62 19.30 -3.07
CA THR A 79 1.70 19.05 -4.01
C THR A 79 1.39 17.87 -4.94
N ASP A 80 0.61 16.88 -4.48
CA ASP A 80 0.27 15.68 -5.24
C ASP A 80 -1.17 15.66 -5.78
N GLY A 81 -2.01 16.59 -5.33
CA GLY A 81 -3.36 16.81 -5.83
C GLY A 81 -4.38 15.79 -5.30
N ASP A 82 -4.13 15.20 -4.13
CA ASP A 82 -4.98 14.16 -3.56
C ASP A 82 -6.19 14.69 -2.77
N GLY A 83 -6.21 16.01 -2.53
CA GLY A 83 -7.27 16.72 -1.82
C GLY A 83 -6.95 17.06 -0.36
N LEU A 84 -5.76 16.69 0.13
CA LEU A 84 -5.19 17.12 1.40
C LEU A 84 -4.06 18.13 1.17
N LEU A 85 -3.93 19.07 2.08
CA LEU A 85 -2.89 20.07 2.01
C LEU A 85 -1.59 19.46 2.56
N ASP A 86 -0.43 19.81 2.00
CA ASP A 86 0.89 19.33 2.46
C ASP A 86 1.11 19.32 4.00
N PRO A 87 0.61 20.28 4.81
CA PRO A 87 0.76 20.21 6.27
C PRO A 87 -0.18 19.20 6.97
N GLU A 88 -1.21 18.71 6.28
CA GLU A 88 -2.23 17.76 6.74
C GLU A 88 -2.08 16.38 6.09
N ASP A 89 -1.12 16.25 5.16
CA ASP A 89 -0.84 15.05 4.39
C ASP A 89 0.41 14.33 4.93
N ASN A 90 0.25 13.05 5.30
CA ASN A 90 1.34 12.19 5.74
C ASN A 90 2.23 11.70 4.58
N CYS A 91 1.88 12.01 3.32
CA CYS A 91 2.66 11.74 2.12
C CYS A 91 2.57 12.87 1.07
N PRO A 92 3.12 14.08 1.31
CA PRO A 92 2.96 15.27 0.44
C PRO A 92 3.39 15.15 -1.03
N GLU A 93 4.11 14.08 -1.39
CA GLU A 93 4.59 13.84 -2.76
C GLU A 93 3.88 12.65 -3.44
N VAL A 94 3.02 11.92 -2.72
CA VAL A 94 2.42 10.65 -3.16
C VAL A 94 0.96 10.58 -2.74
N ALA A 95 0.08 10.81 -3.71
CA ALA A 95 -1.36 10.87 -3.47
C ALA A 95 -1.90 9.65 -2.70
N ASN A 96 -2.41 9.90 -1.50
CA ASN A 96 -3.01 8.91 -0.62
C ASN A 96 -4.22 9.50 0.15
N PRO A 97 -5.38 9.67 -0.53
CA PRO A 97 -6.57 10.29 0.07
C PRO A 97 -7.13 9.57 1.31
N GLY A 98 -6.71 8.32 1.54
CA GLY A 98 -7.09 7.51 2.70
C GLY A 98 -6.23 7.76 3.94
N GLN A 99 -5.06 8.40 3.79
CA GLN A 99 -4.11 8.70 4.86
C GLN A 99 -3.80 7.50 5.76
N GLU A 100 -3.77 6.30 5.19
CA GLU A 100 -3.39 5.09 5.92
C GLU A 100 -1.95 5.23 6.45
N ASN A 101 -1.76 4.88 7.73
CA ASN A 101 -0.48 4.84 8.42
C ASN A 101 -0.60 3.78 9.53
N HIS A 102 -0.09 2.57 9.27
CA HIS A 102 -0.33 1.41 10.13
C HIS A 102 0.48 1.43 11.43
N ASP A 103 1.71 1.94 11.37
CA ASP A 103 2.64 1.97 12.49
C ASP A 103 2.64 3.32 13.24
N PHE A 104 1.89 4.29 12.73
CA PHE A 104 1.70 5.64 13.25
C PHE A 104 3.01 6.45 13.34
N ASP A 105 3.92 6.25 12.39
CA ASP A 105 5.14 7.06 12.25
C ASP A 105 4.86 8.41 11.52
N ALA A 106 5.90 9.06 11.01
CA ALA A 106 5.77 10.33 10.28
C ALA A 106 5.33 10.18 8.82
N HIS A 107 5.36 8.97 8.24
CA HIS A 107 5.13 8.70 6.84
C HIS A 107 3.88 7.81 6.65
N GLY A 108 2.99 8.17 5.73
CA GLY A 108 1.87 7.29 5.38
C GLY A 108 2.35 6.00 4.70
N ASP A 109 1.51 4.96 4.73
CA ASP A 109 1.77 3.65 4.10
C ASP A 109 2.14 3.78 2.60
N ALA A 110 1.69 4.87 1.95
CA ALA A 110 1.93 5.17 0.55
C ALA A 110 3.36 5.66 0.23
N CYS A 111 4.00 6.35 1.17
CA CYS A 111 5.33 6.96 1.01
C CYS A 111 6.36 6.39 2.00
N ASP A 112 5.96 5.51 2.91
CA ASP A 112 6.86 4.83 3.81
C ASP A 112 7.54 3.62 3.15
N ASN A 113 8.84 3.50 3.38
CA ASN A 113 9.64 2.35 2.98
C ASN A 113 9.46 1.14 3.93
N CYS A 114 8.74 1.31 5.04
CA CYS A 114 8.65 0.40 6.18
C CYS A 114 7.26 0.39 6.86
N PRO A 115 6.14 0.23 6.11
CA PRO A 115 4.77 0.57 6.57
C PRO A 115 4.20 -0.22 7.76
N GLU A 116 4.99 -1.10 8.38
CA GLU A 116 4.59 -1.93 9.52
C GLU A 116 5.48 -1.66 10.75
N GLU A 117 6.47 -0.77 10.64
CA GLU A 117 7.56 -0.62 11.60
C GLU A 117 7.99 0.84 11.72
N ASN A 118 7.63 1.44 12.85
CA ASN A 118 7.87 2.85 13.13
C ASN A 118 9.34 3.26 12.92
N ASN A 119 9.59 4.01 11.85
CA ASN A 119 10.91 4.41 11.34
C ASN A 119 11.05 5.94 11.25
N GLU A 120 10.93 6.61 12.41
CA GLU A 120 11.06 8.06 12.59
C GLU A 120 12.39 8.68 12.10
#